data_AF-A0A9Q0IZD2-F1
#
_entry.id   AF-A0A9Q0IZD2-F1
#
_cell.length_a   1.000
_cell.length_b   1.000
_cell.length_c   1.000
_cell.angle_alpha   90.00
_cell.angle_beta   90.00
_cell.angle_gamma   90.00
#
_symmetry.space_group_name_H-M   'P 1'
#
loop_
_entity.id
_entity.type
_entity.pdbx_description
1 polymer ?
#
loop_
_entity_poly.entity_id
_entity_poly.type
_entity_poly.pdbx_seq_one_letter_code
_entity_poly.pdbx_strand_id
1 'polypeptide(L)'
;WVRLSPSLPPNFCLLSQFTSVFIVAFIVAPPVDIDGIREPVSGSLLYGNNIISGAIIPTSAAIGLHFYPIWEATSVDEWLYNGGPYELIVLHFLLGVACYMGREWELSFRLVCVLGLLLHIQLLLQPGFLDLPSWSRKLLGWYTFRNITCVSISANWTIVFVTFGPTLMLVNF
;
A
#
# COMPACT_ATOMS: atom_id res chain seq x y z
N TRP A 1 -2.61 -8.86 -23.75
CA TRP A 1 -2.21 -9.81 -22.70
C TRP A 1 -0.69 -9.84 -22.56
N VAL A 2 -0.12 -8.75 -22.04
CA VAL A 2 1.30 -8.71 -21.68
C VAL A 2 1.43 -9.41 -20.34
N ARG A 3 2.08 -10.57 -20.33
CA ARG A 3 2.46 -11.29 -19.12
C ARG A 3 3.48 -10.42 -18.39
N LEU A 4 3.04 -9.68 -17.37
CA LEU A 4 3.94 -9.05 -16.41
C LEU A 4 4.88 -10.14 -15.90
N SER A 5 6.17 -9.92 -16.08
CA SER A 5 7.24 -10.79 -15.57
C SER A 5 7.01 -11.09 -14.09
N PRO A 6 7.08 -12.35 -13.63
CA PRO A 6 6.80 -12.74 -12.25
C PRO A 6 7.89 -12.30 -11.24
N SER A 7 8.85 -11.46 -11.66
CA SER A 7 10.05 -11.17 -10.88
C SER A 7 9.91 -9.99 -9.90
N LEU A 8 8.91 -9.11 -10.06
CA LEU A 8 8.73 -7.97 -9.17
C LEU A 8 7.25 -7.81 -8.81
N PRO A 9 6.89 -7.80 -7.50
CA PRO A 9 5.53 -7.53 -7.10
C PRO A 9 5.13 -6.13 -7.58
N PRO A 10 3.89 -5.91 -8.05
CA PRO A 10 3.43 -4.63 -8.60
C PRO A 10 3.65 -3.45 -7.63
N ASN A 11 3.59 -3.72 -6.33
CA ASN A 11 3.86 -2.78 -5.23
C ASN A 11 5.28 -2.18 -5.32
N PHE A 12 6.26 -2.97 -5.74
CA PHE A 12 7.65 -2.53 -5.87
C PHE A 12 7.79 -1.52 -7.01
N CYS A 13 7.16 -1.81 -8.15
CA CYS A 13 7.22 -0.92 -9.32
C CYS A 13 6.53 0.42 -9.05
N LEU A 14 5.39 0.42 -8.34
CA LEU A 14 4.62 1.64 -8.07
C LEU A 14 5.32 2.56 -7.06
N LEU A 15 5.76 2.01 -5.92
CA LEU A 15 6.46 2.78 -4.90
C LEU A 15 7.83 3.26 -5.40
N SER A 16 8.54 2.46 -6.18
CA SER A 16 9.81 2.88 -6.80
C SER A 16 9.62 4.01 -7.80
N GLN A 17 8.52 4.01 -8.58
CA GLN A 17 8.23 5.11 -9.49
C GLN A 17 7.89 6.39 -8.73
N PHE A 18 7.01 6.31 -7.73
CA PHE A 18 6.71 7.43 -6.85
C PHE A 18 7.98 8.03 -6.22
N THR A 19 8.85 7.22 -5.60
CA THR A 19 10.05 7.74 -4.93
C THR A 19 11.03 8.36 -5.90
N SER A 20 11.26 7.74 -7.06
CA SER A 20 12.18 8.28 -8.08
C SER A 20 11.70 9.64 -8.61
N VAL A 21 10.42 9.77 -8.96
CA VAL A 21 9.86 11.03 -9.47
C VAL A 21 9.80 12.09 -8.38
N PHE A 22 9.44 11.72 -7.15
CA PHE A 22 9.43 12.64 -6.00
C PHE A 22 10.83 13.24 -5.75
N ILE A 23 11.87 12.41 -5.70
CA ILE A 23 13.25 12.87 -5.45
C ILE A 23 13.71 13.81 -6.56
N VAL A 24 13.50 13.41 -7.82
CA VAL A 24 13.92 14.24 -8.97
C VAL A 24 13.16 15.57 -8.97
N ALA A 25 11.83 15.54 -8.84
CA ALA A 25 11.02 16.75 -8.86
C ALA A 25 11.36 17.68 -7.68
N PHE A 26 11.61 17.15 -6.49
CA PHE A 26 11.97 17.97 -5.33
C PHE A 26 13.31 18.70 -5.50
N ILE A 27 14.25 18.10 -6.24
CA ILE A 27 15.56 18.71 -6.48
C ILE A 27 15.50 19.68 -7.67
N VAL A 28 14.91 19.28 -8.80
CA VAL A 28 15.11 19.97 -10.09
C VAL A 28 13.85 20.48 -10.78
N ALA A 29 12.63 20.29 -10.23
CA ALA A 29 11.41 20.70 -10.94
C ALA A 29 11.38 22.22 -11.18
N PRO A 30 10.98 22.68 -12.38
CA PRO A 30 10.78 24.09 -12.65
C PRO A 30 9.56 24.64 -11.87
N PRO A 31 9.40 25.97 -11.82
CA PRO A 31 8.22 26.61 -11.25
C PRO A 31 6.92 26.19 -11.94
N VAL A 32 5.86 25.98 -11.15
CA VAL A 32 4.58 25.39 -11.59
C VAL A 32 3.43 26.39 -11.42
N ASP A 33 2.56 26.51 -12.42
CA ASP A 33 1.37 27.40 -12.39
C ASP A 33 0.19 26.73 -11.67
N ILE A 34 0.23 26.73 -10.34
CA ILE A 34 -0.75 26.05 -9.47
C ILE A 34 -2.18 26.56 -9.66
N ASP A 35 -2.36 27.88 -9.79
CA ASP A 35 -3.70 28.50 -9.86
C ASP A 35 -4.20 28.64 -11.31
N GLY A 36 -3.37 28.34 -12.30
CA GLY A 36 -3.71 28.49 -13.72
C GLY A 36 -3.86 29.95 -14.17
N ILE A 37 -3.28 30.88 -13.39
CA ILE A 37 -3.32 32.32 -13.64
C ILE A 37 -2.01 32.83 -14.26
N ARG A 38 -1.09 31.92 -14.61
CA ARG A 38 0.26 32.21 -15.12
C ARG A 38 1.18 32.87 -14.10
N GLU A 39 1.04 32.50 -12.84
CA GLU A 39 1.92 32.92 -11.74
C GLU A 39 2.63 31.69 -11.16
N PRO A 40 3.76 31.27 -11.76
CA PRO A 40 4.38 30.00 -11.40
C PRO A 40 5.09 30.08 -10.06
N VAL A 41 4.88 29.07 -9.22
CA VAL A 41 5.44 28.94 -7.87
C VAL A 41 6.64 27.98 -7.91
N SER A 42 7.77 28.42 -7.36
CA SER A 42 8.96 27.58 -7.21
C SER A 42 8.85 26.65 -6.01
N GLY A 43 8.99 25.34 -6.22
CA GLY A 43 8.95 24.33 -5.16
C GLY A 43 10.24 23.54 -4.94
N SER A 44 11.19 23.58 -5.87
CA SER A 44 12.37 22.71 -5.84
C SER A 44 13.63 23.39 -5.26
N LEU A 45 14.59 22.56 -4.83
CA LEU A 45 15.83 23.02 -4.19
C LEU A 45 16.69 23.88 -5.13
N LEU A 46 16.83 23.49 -6.41
CA LEU A 46 17.63 24.26 -7.37
C LEU A 46 17.04 25.63 -7.69
N TYR A 47 15.74 25.82 -7.47
CA TYR A 47 15.05 27.08 -7.70
C TYR A 47 14.86 27.89 -6.41
N GLY A 48 15.81 27.76 -5.47
CA GLY A 48 15.96 28.66 -4.32
C GLY A 48 15.22 28.22 -3.06
N ASN A 49 14.67 27.01 -3.00
CA ASN A 49 14.03 26.47 -1.80
C ASN A 49 15.01 25.71 -0.90
N ASN A 50 14.71 25.70 0.40
CA ASN A 50 15.39 24.84 1.38
C ASN A 50 14.50 23.62 1.73
N ILE A 51 14.94 22.76 2.65
CA ILE A 51 14.18 21.55 3.03
C ILE A 51 12.81 21.89 3.64
N ILE A 52 12.65 23.07 4.25
CA ILE A 52 11.41 23.50 4.90
C ILE A 52 10.46 24.16 3.89
N SER A 53 10.98 24.97 2.97
CA SER A 53 10.19 25.67 1.96
C SER A 53 9.95 24.86 0.68
N GLY A 54 10.75 23.83 0.45
CA GLY A 54 10.66 22.96 -0.72
C GLY A 54 9.39 22.11 -0.67
N ALA A 55 8.70 22.02 -1.79
CA ALA A 55 7.50 21.23 -1.95
C ALA A 55 7.32 20.80 -3.42
N ILE A 56 6.62 19.69 -3.63
CA ILE A 56 6.07 19.39 -4.94
C ILE A 56 4.79 20.20 -5.09
N ILE A 57 4.80 21.15 -6.03
CA ILE A 57 3.65 22.04 -6.27
C ILE A 57 2.52 21.23 -6.94
N PRO A 58 1.26 21.36 -6.46
CA PRO A 58 0.09 20.71 -7.05
C PRO A 58 -0.12 21.02 -8.54
N THR A 59 -0.81 20.10 -9.22
CA THR A 59 -1.26 20.28 -10.60
C THR A 59 -2.11 21.53 -10.74
N SER A 60 -1.94 22.24 -11.86
CA SER A 60 -2.65 23.48 -12.15
C SER A 60 -4.18 23.36 -12.04
N ALA A 61 -4.83 24.35 -11.43
CA ALA A 61 -6.29 24.46 -11.39
C ALA A 61 -6.92 24.56 -12.79
N ALA A 62 -6.15 24.95 -13.82
CA ALA A 62 -6.57 24.92 -15.22
C ALA A 62 -6.84 23.50 -15.75
N ILE A 63 -6.18 22.47 -15.18
CA ILE A 63 -6.43 21.06 -15.48
C ILE A 63 -7.61 20.54 -14.65
N GLY A 64 -7.78 21.02 -13.42
CA GLY A 64 -8.84 20.59 -12.52
C GLY A 64 -8.68 19.12 -12.11
N LEU A 65 -9.69 18.29 -12.40
CA LEU A 65 -9.71 16.85 -12.09
C LEU A 65 -9.47 15.96 -13.31
N HIS A 66 -9.02 16.55 -14.42
CA HIS A 66 -8.69 15.80 -15.62
C HIS A 66 -7.42 14.97 -15.40
N PHE A 67 -7.41 13.75 -15.94
CA PHE A 67 -6.25 12.88 -15.89
C PHE A 67 -5.15 13.44 -16.80
N TYR A 68 -4.01 13.84 -16.24
CA TYR A 68 -2.93 14.52 -16.98
C TYR A 68 -1.61 13.72 -16.99
N PRO A 69 -1.57 12.59 -17.74
CA PRO A 69 -0.36 11.81 -17.92
C PRO A 69 0.63 12.51 -18.85
N ILE A 70 1.89 12.08 -18.83
CA ILE A 70 2.97 12.71 -19.62
C ILE A 70 2.71 12.74 -21.13
N TRP A 71 1.91 11.79 -21.65
CA TRP A 71 1.56 11.72 -23.08
C TRP A 71 0.37 12.59 -23.46
N GLU A 72 -0.32 13.20 -22.50
CA GLU A 72 -1.38 14.18 -22.76
C GLU A 72 -0.81 15.58 -23.01
N ALA A 73 0.39 15.84 -22.51
CA ALA A 73 1.11 17.08 -22.77
C ALA A 73 1.75 17.08 -24.17
N THR A 74 1.87 18.26 -24.77
CA THR A 74 2.56 18.46 -26.05
C THR A 74 4.08 18.29 -25.90
N SER A 75 4.60 18.56 -24.70
CA SER A 75 6.02 18.38 -24.36
C SER A 75 6.22 18.09 -22.87
N VAL A 76 7.42 17.63 -22.51
CA VAL A 76 7.82 17.44 -21.11
C VAL A 76 7.86 18.76 -20.36
N ASP A 77 8.27 19.85 -21.02
CA ASP A 77 8.33 21.19 -20.39
C ASP A 77 6.93 21.71 -20.04
N GLU A 78 5.94 21.52 -20.92
CA GLU A 78 4.54 21.84 -20.64
C GLU A 78 4.01 20.98 -19.48
N TRP A 79 4.32 19.68 -19.49
CA TRP A 79 3.92 18.78 -18.42
C TRP A 79 4.47 19.21 -17.05
N LEU A 80 5.73 19.64 -17.01
CA LEU A 80 6.37 20.15 -15.81
C LEU A 80 5.75 21.50 -15.37
N TYR A 81 5.51 22.42 -16.30
CA TYR A 81 4.92 23.73 -16.01
C TYR A 81 3.52 23.63 -15.39
N ASN A 82 2.73 22.65 -15.83
CA ASN A 82 1.37 22.41 -15.34
C ASN A 82 1.31 21.55 -14.07
N GLY A 83 2.44 21.12 -13.51
CA GLY A 83 2.48 20.35 -12.26
C GLY A 83 2.16 18.86 -12.44
N GLY A 84 2.35 18.31 -13.63
CA GLY A 84 2.15 16.89 -13.93
C GLY A 84 2.85 15.89 -12.98
N PRO A 85 4.07 16.17 -12.44
CA PRO A 85 4.68 15.30 -11.44
C PRO A 85 3.81 15.05 -10.22
N TYR A 86 3.02 16.05 -9.77
CA TYR A 86 2.18 15.91 -8.58
C TYR A 86 1.13 14.81 -8.74
N GLU A 87 0.39 14.83 -9.85
CA GLU A 87 -0.65 13.83 -10.12
C GLU A 87 -0.05 12.42 -10.23
N LEU A 88 1.07 12.27 -10.92
CA LEU A 88 1.78 11.00 -11.04
C LEU A 88 2.17 10.46 -9.66
N ILE A 89 2.78 11.30 -8.83
CA ILE A 89 3.23 10.99 -7.47
C ILE A 89 2.03 10.53 -6.61
N VAL A 90 0.94 11.29 -6.57
CA VAL A 90 -0.23 10.98 -5.75
C VAL A 90 -0.88 9.66 -6.18
N LEU A 91 -1.10 9.44 -7.48
CA LEU A 91 -1.73 8.22 -7.97
C LEU A 91 -0.89 6.96 -7.70
N HIS A 92 0.42 7.03 -7.96
CA HIS A 92 1.32 5.89 -7.72
C HIS A 92 1.50 5.60 -6.23
N PHE A 93 1.52 6.65 -5.38
CA PHE A 93 1.57 6.50 -3.93
C PHE A 93 0.31 5.83 -3.39
N LEU A 94 -0.89 6.34 -3.73
CA LEU A 94 -2.16 5.78 -3.24
C LEU A 94 -2.35 4.32 -3.67
N LEU A 95 -2.06 4.00 -4.94
CA LEU A 95 -2.12 2.63 -5.40
C LEU A 95 -1.05 1.75 -4.71
N GLY A 96 0.15 2.29 -4.53
CA GLY A 96 1.23 1.62 -3.79
C GLY A 96 0.84 1.27 -2.35
N VAL A 97 0.20 2.19 -1.63
CA VAL A 97 -0.30 1.98 -0.26
C VAL A 97 -1.45 0.96 -0.24
N ALA A 98 -2.41 1.05 -1.17
CA ALA A 98 -3.50 0.08 -1.27
C ALA A 98 -2.96 -1.34 -1.52
N CYS A 99 -1.98 -1.48 -2.41
CA CYS A 99 -1.34 -2.77 -2.66
C CYS A 99 -0.48 -3.23 -1.46
N TYR A 100 0.14 -2.31 -0.73
CA TYR A 100 0.91 -2.61 0.48
C TYR A 100 0.00 -3.19 1.57
N MET A 101 -1.19 -2.61 1.80
CA MET A 101 -2.19 -3.18 2.70
C MET A 101 -2.62 -4.60 2.28
N GLY A 102 -2.86 -4.82 0.98
CA GLY A 102 -3.17 -6.15 0.46
C GLY A 102 -2.04 -7.15 0.72
N ARG A 103 -0.78 -6.70 0.66
CA ARG A 103 0.39 -7.52 0.98
C ARG A 103 0.48 -7.86 2.46
N GLU A 104 0.17 -6.93 3.36
CA GLU A 104 0.14 -7.20 4.81
C GLU A 104 -0.92 -8.25 5.15
N TRP A 105 -2.09 -8.16 4.53
CA TRP A 105 -3.13 -9.19 4.64
C TRP A 105 -2.64 -10.54 4.11
N GLU A 106 -2.05 -10.59 2.91
CA GLU A 106 -1.55 -11.83 2.32
C GLU A 106 -0.44 -12.48 3.17
N LEU A 107 0.48 -11.67 3.70
CA LEU A 107 1.52 -12.14 4.59
C LEU A 107 0.93 -12.70 5.89
N SER A 108 -0.03 -11.99 6.48
CA SER A 108 -0.73 -12.44 7.69
C SER A 108 -1.41 -13.78 7.46
N PHE A 109 -2.13 -13.93 6.34
CA PHE A 109 -2.78 -15.18 5.97
C PHE A 109 -1.78 -16.32 5.77
N ARG A 110 -0.69 -16.08 5.02
CA ARG A 110 0.34 -17.11 4.76
C ARG A 110 1.03 -17.56 6.06
N LEU A 111 1.38 -16.63 6.95
CA LEU A 111 2.01 -16.95 8.22
C LEU A 111 1.06 -17.70 9.15
N VAL A 112 -0.19 -17.25 9.27
CA VAL A 112 -1.20 -17.89 10.12
C VAL A 112 -1.59 -19.28 9.60
N CYS A 113 -1.66 -19.50 8.28
CA CYS A 113 -1.85 -20.83 7.72
C CYS A 113 -0.69 -21.78 8.05
N VAL A 114 0.56 -21.32 7.96
CA VAL A 114 1.74 -22.16 8.24
C VAL A 114 1.83 -22.47 9.74
N LEU A 115 1.67 -21.45 10.61
CA LEU A 115 1.70 -21.62 12.06
C LEU A 115 0.52 -22.50 12.53
N GLY A 116 -0.65 -22.31 11.94
CA GLY A 116 -1.86 -23.09 12.22
C GLY A 116 -1.73 -24.56 11.82
N LEU A 117 -1.11 -24.84 10.67
CA LEU A 117 -0.81 -26.21 10.24
C LEU A 117 0.21 -26.87 11.18
N LEU A 118 1.27 -26.15 11.58
CA LEU A 118 2.27 -26.64 12.53
C LEU A 118 1.64 -26.97 13.89
N LEU A 119 0.78 -26.10 14.41
CA LEU A 119 0.06 -26.34 15.67
C LEU A 119 -0.87 -27.56 15.55
N HIS A 120 -1.56 -27.71 14.41
CA HIS A 120 -2.40 -28.88 14.16
C HIS A 120 -1.57 -30.16 14.13
N ILE A 121 -0.43 -30.17 13.45
CA ILE A 121 0.49 -31.33 13.42
C ILE A 121 1.03 -31.63 14.82
N GLN A 122 1.40 -30.63 15.63
CA GLN A 122 1.85 -30.83 17.01
C GLN A 122 0.76 -31.46 17.88
N LEU A 123 -0.50 -31.05 17.73
CA LEU A 123 -1.64 -31.68 18.43
C LEU A 123 -1.83 -33.15 18.01
N LEU A 124 -1.67 -33.47 16.73
CA LEU A 124 -1.73 -34.85 16.23
C LEU A 124 -0.59 -35.73 16.78
N LEU A 125 0.54 -35.14 17.13
CA LEU A 125 1.73 -35.84 17.65
C LEU A 125 1.72 -35.98 19.19
N GLN A 126 0.72 -35.46 19.90
CA GLN A 126 0.64 -35.63 21.35
C GLN A 126 0.28 -37.06 21.74
N PRO A 127 0.98 -37.66 22.73
CA PRO A 127 0.61 -38.98 23.25
C PRO A 127 -0.80 -38.93 23.84
N GLY A 128 -1.67 -39.86 23.43
CA GLY A 128 -3.07 -39.91 23.86
C GLY A 128 -4.08 -39.22 22.93
N PHE A 129 -3.65 -38.54 21.86
CA PHE A 129 -4.58 -37.87 20.93
C PHE A 129 -5.48 -38.86 20.18
N LEU A 130 -4.96 -40.04 19.80
CA LEU A 130 -5.73 -41.08 19.12
C LEU A 130 -6.72 -41.80 20.03
N ASP A 131 -6.50 -41.73 21.35
CA ASP A 131 -7.36 -42.34 22.37
C ASP A 131 -8.60 -41.48 22.65
N LEU A 132 -8.67 -40.27 22.08
CA LEU A 132 -9.83 -39.40 22.20
C LEU A 132 -11.03 -39.90 21.36
N PRO A 133 -12.26 -39.75 21.91
CA PRO A 133 -13.49 -39.98 21.15
C PRO A 133 -13.52 -39.20 19.83
N SER A 134 -14.13 -39.80 18.80
CA SER A 134 -14.15 -39.22 17.44
C SER A 134 -14.77 -37.83 17.37
N TRP A 135 -15.75 -37.53 18.23
CA TRP A 135 -16.36 -36.21 18.33
C TRP A 135 -15.41 -35.17 18.92
N SER A 136 -14.57 -35.54 19.89
CA SER A 136 -13.59 -34.64 20.51
C SER A 136 -12.48 -34.26 19.54
N ARG A 137 -11.99 -35.21 18.73
CA ARG A 137 -11.01 -34.94 17.67
C ARG A 137 -11.56 -33.99 16.59
N LYS A 138 -12.82 -34.17 16.19
CA LYS A 138 -13.50 -33.26 15.27
C LYS A 138 -13.66 -31.86 15.86
N LEU A 139 -14.03 -31.75 17.14
CA LEU A 139 -14.16 -30.47 17.83
C LEU A 139 -12.83 -29.71 17.88
N LEU A 140 -11.73 -30.40 18.19
CA LEU A 140 -10.39 -29.81 18.27
C LEU A 140 -9.94 -29.29 16.89
N GLY A 141 -10.15 -30.06 15.82
CA GLY A 141 -9.88 -29.62 14.44
C GLY A 141 -10.71 -28.40 14.02
N TRP A 142 -11.99 -28.36 14.42
CA TRP A 142 -12.86 -27.20 14.21
C TRP A 142 -12.40 -25.96 14.98
N TYR A 143 -11.93 -26.12 16.22
CA TYR A 143 -11.38 -25.03 17.04
C TYR A 143 -10.09 -24.46 16.46
N THR A 144 -9.18 -25.31 15.99
CA THR A 144 -7.95 -24.86 15.33
C THR A 144 -8.27 -24.10 14.03
N PHE A 145 -9.19 -24.60 13.21
CA PHE A 145 -9.58 -23.95 11.94
C PHE A 145 -10.27 -22.59 12.16
N ARG A 146 -11.20 -22.47 13.12
CA ARG A 146 -11.86 -21.19 13.44
C ARG A 146 -10.89 -20.11 13.91
N ASN A 147 -9.88 -20.48 14.69
CA ASN A 147 -8.90 -19.53 15.24
C ASN A 147 -7.87 -19.05 14.20
N ILE A 148 -7.75 -19.72 13.05
CA ILE A 148 -6.81 -19.37 11.96
C ILE A 148 -7.44 -18.35 10.99
N THR A 149 -8.78 -18.29 10.88
CA THR A 149 -9.47 -17.61 9.77
C THR A 149 -9.97 -16.18 10.00
N CYS A 150 -9.92 -15.63 11.22
CA CYS A 150 -10.49 -14.30 11.49
C CYS A 150 -9.42 -13.20 11.53
N VAL A 151 -9.09 -12.69 10.34
CA VAL A 151 -8.54 -11.33 10.15
C VAL A 151 -9.67 -10.47 9.60
N SER A 152 -10.22 -9.57 10.41
CA SER A 152 -11.30 -8.66 9.99
C SER A 152 -10.77 -7.23 9.91
N ILE A 153 -10.88 -6.61 8.73
CA ILE A 153 -10.54 -5.20 8.49
C ILE A 153 -11.81 -4.38 8.76
N SER A 154 -11.76 -3.50 9.76
CA SER A 154 -12.87 -2.62 10.13
C SER A 154 -13.14 -1.54 9.07
N ALA A 155 -14.40 -1.12 8.93
CA ALA A 155 -14.89 -0.12 7.97
C ALA A 155 -14.25 1.28 8.09
N ASN A 156 -13.47 1.54 9.14
CA ASN A 156 -12.77 2.81 9.38
C ASN A 156 -11.25 2.78 9.07
N TRP A 157 -10.76 1.77 8.34
CA TRP A 157 -9.37 1.70 7.84
C TRP A 157 -8.25 1.73 8.91
N THR A 158 -8.58 1.65 10.20
CA THR A 158 -7.65 1.86 11.33
C THR A 158 -7.45 0.63 12.23
N ILE A 159 -8.26 -0.42 12.10
CA ILE A 159 -8.24 -1.55 13.02
C ILE A 159 -8.21 -2.87 12.23
N VAL A 160 -7.11 -3.61 12.40
CA VAL A 160 -6.99 -5.02 11.98
C VAL A 160 -7.27 -5.88 13.21
N PHE A 161 -8.43 -6.54 13.24
CA PHE A 161 -8.71 -7.53 14.29
C PHE A 161 -7.98 -8.83 13.94
N VAL A 162 -6.99 -9.21 14.75
CA VAL A 162 -6.45 -10.57 14.78
C VAL A 162 -7.02 -11.24 16.02
N THR A 163 -8.15 -11.94 15.89
CA THR A 163 -8.76 -12.63 17.03
C THR A 163 -8.15 -14.02 17.21
N PHE A 164 -7.48 -14.24 18.35
CA PHE A 164 -7.10 -15.56 18.86
C PHE A 164 -8.12 -16.00 19.92
N GLY A 165 -9.13 -16.80 19.54
CA GLY A 165 -10.14 -17.27 20.49
C GLY A 165 -11.03 -16.16 21.08
N PRO A 166 -11.74 -16.41 22.21
CA PRO A 166 -12.72 -15.47 22.78
C PRO A 166 -12.11 -14.19 23.37
N THR A 167 -10.79 -14.03 23.32
CA THR A 167 -10.08 -12.86 23.82
C THR A 167 -9.74 -11.94 22.65
N LEU A 168 -10.50 -10.84 22.53
CA LEU A 168 -10.19 -9.73 21.64
C LEU A 168 -8.90 -9.05 22.12
N MET A 169 -7.80 -9.21 21.40
CA MET A 169 -6.64 -8.34 21.57
C MET A 169 -6.82 -7.13 20.65
N LEU A 170 -7.20 -6.00 21.24
CA LEU A 170 -7.24 -4.70 20.58
C LEU A 170 -5.80 -4.22 20.40
N VAL A 171 -5.31 -4.21 19.16
CA VAL A 171 -4.11 -3.43 18.80
C VAL A 171 -4.62 -2.14 18.19
N ASN A 172 -4.64 -1.07 19.00
CA ASN A 172 -4.86 0.29 18.51
C ASN A 172 -3.51 0.86 18.03
N PHE A 173 -3.49 1.46 16.84
CA PHE A 173 -2.46 2.40 16.43
C PHE A 173 -2.92 3.83 16.73
#